data_AF-X1ULH4-F1
#
_entry.id   AF-X1ULH4-F1
#
_cell.length_a   1.000
_cell.length_b   1.000
_cell.length_c   1.000
_cell.angle_alpha   90.00
_cell.angle_beta   90.00
_cell.angle_gamma   90.00
#
_symmetry.space_group_name_H-M   'P 1'
#
loop_
_entity.id
_entity.type
_entity.pdbx_description
1 polymer ?
#
loop_
_entity_poly.entity_id
_entity_poly.type
_entity_poly.pdbx_seq_one_letter_code
_entity_poly.pdbx_strand_id
1 'polypeptide(L)'
;GGASIGGLVGGNWYDGTITNCYSTGNVSGGRDVGGLVGYSKVREIIDSFWDIETSGRTTSDGGTGLPTAEMQTAATFFVWACGEPVWTIDEGNDYPRLWWENAPGEPITTPSYGGGSGDPNDPYLIYTAEQLNTIGLIPCHLDKHFKLMANIDLASFTGTEFNIIGYYIAWNDNKPFTGVFDGSDHTISNFSYTTTGTNYIGLFGYVTGEIKEVGLIDPNVDAGTGCYCVGSLVGWLCGGTITNCYAEGDSVTGAFYVGGLAGVNEE
;
A
#
# COMPACT_ATOMS: atom_id res chain seq x y z
N GLY A 1 -27.63 26.03 -0.46
CA GLY A 1 -28.40 24.78 -0.65
C GLY A 1 -27.43 23.69 -1.04
N GLY A 2 -27.61 22.49 -0.48
CA GLY A 2 -26.67 21.36 -0.51
C GLY A 2 -26.10 21.13 0.90
N ALA A 3 -26.62 20.12 1.62
CA ALA A 3 -26.18 19.81 2.98
C ALA A 3 -24.91 18.95 3.02
N SER A 4 -24.58 18.26 1.92
CA SER A 4 -23.31 17.55 1.69
C SER A 4 -23.09 17.38 0.18
N ILE A 5 -21.89 17.64 -0.33
CA ILE A 5 -21.56 17.65 -1.77
C ILE A 5 -20.20 16.99 -2.00
N GLY A 6 -20.14 15.94 -2.82
CA GLY A 6 -18.88 15.31 -3.24
C GLY A 6 -18.79 15.24 -4.76
N GLY A 7 -17.57 15.15 -5.29
CA GLY A 7 -17.35 14.97 -6.74
C GLY A 7 -17.86 13.63 -7.27
N LEU A 8 -17.91 12.60 -6.41
CA LEU A 8 -18.55 11.32 -6.71
C LEU A 8 -19.82 11.10 -5.86
N VAL A 9 -19.73 11.27 -4.54
CA VAL A 9 -20.82 10.97 -3.61
C VAL A 9 -21.11 12.14 -2.67
N GLY A 10 -22.35 12.62 -2.64
CA GLY A 10 -22.78 13.68 -1.72
C GLY A 10 -22.73 13.26 -0.24
N GLY A 11 -23.29 12.09 0.09
CA GLY A 11 -23.29 11.54 1.45
C GLY A 11 -23.22 10.02 1.44
N ASN A 12 -22.27 9.42 2.15
CA ASN A 12 -22.08 7.98 2.30
C ASN A 12 -22.48 7.54 3.73
N TRP A 13 -23.44 6.60 3.84
CA TRP A 13 -24.11 6.26 5.11
C TRP A 13 -24.13 4.74 5.36
N TYR A 14 -24.09 4.36 6.63
CA TYR A 14 -24.22 2.98 7.14
C TYR A 14 -23.13 2.02 6.65
N ASP A 15 -23.39 1.32 5.54
CA ASP A 15 -22.59 0.22 5.00
C ASP A 15 -22.25 0.46 3.51
N GLY A 16 -22.31 1.71 3.05
CA GLY A 16 -21.97 2.05 1.67
C GLY A 16 -20.47 1.96 1.42
N THR A 17 -20.08 1.13 0.46
CA THR A 17 -18.68 0.99 0.02
C THR A 17 -18.41 1.78 -1.25
N ILE A 18 -17.24 2.41 -1.31
CA ILE A 18 -16.73 3.07 -2.52
C ILE A 18 -15.35 2.48 -2.77
N THR A 19 -15.20 1.78 -3.89
CA THR A 19 -13.97 1.04 -4.22
C THR A 19 -13.62 1.26 -5.68
N ASN A 20 -12.34 1.50 -5.97
CA ASN A 20 -11.81 1.68 -7.32
C ASN A 20 -12.54 2.75 -8.13
N CYS A 21 -12.80 3.90 -7.49
CA CYS A 21 -13.52 5.01 -8.08
C CYS A 21 -12.67 6.28 -8.07
N TYR A 22 -12.97 7.23 -8.96
CA TYR A 22 -12.35 8.54 -8.90
C TYR A 22 -13.26 9.69 -9.33
N SER A 23 -12.86 10.93 -9.02
CA SER A 23 -13.56 12.15 -9.45
C SER A 23 -12.60 13.28 -9.85
N THR A 24 -12.94 13.98 -10.93
CA THR A 24 -12.16 15.12 -11.49
C THR A 24 -13.02 16.36 -11.72
N GLY A 25 -14.32 16.29 -11.44
CA GLY A 25 -15.23 17.41 -11.67
C GLY A 25 -15.07 18.51 -10.61
N ASN A 26 -15.13 19.78 -11.04
CA ASN A 26 -15.16 20.92 -10.11
C ASN A 26 -16.33 20.81 -9.13
N VAL A 27 -16.01 20.82 -7.82
CA VAL A 27 -17.00 20.73 -6.75
C VAL A 27 -17.15 22.09 -6.08
N SER A 28 -18.38 22.57 -5.90
CA SER A 28 -18.64 23.84 -5.20
C SER A 28 -19.92 23.77 -4.36
N GLY A 29 -19.88 24.40 -3.18
CA GLY A 29 -21.04 24.56 -2.32
C GLY A 29 -20.70 25.09 -0.93
N GLY A 30 -21.70 25.09 -0.04
CA GLY A 30 -21.66 25.86 1.20
C GLY A 30 -21.36 25.07 2.49
N ARG A 31 -21.55 23.75 2.51
CA ARG A 31 -21.36 22.91 3.70
C ARG A 31 -20.99 21.48 3.27
N ASP A 32 -20.07 20.85 4.02
CA ASP A 32 -19.63 19.45 3.87
C ASP A 32 -19.32 19.12 2.40
N VAL A 33 -18.28 19.79 1.87
CA VAL A 33 -17.87 19.73 0.46
C VAL A 33 -16.54 18.99 0.31
N GLY A 34 -16.55 17.86 -0.38
CA GLY A 34 -15.37 17.03 -0.58
C GLY A 34 -15.03 16.81 -2.05
N GLY A 35 -13.75 16.59 -2.34
CA GLY A 35 -13.26 16.26 -3.68
C GLY A 35 -13.93 14.99 -4.22
N LEU A 36 -13.93 13.92 -3.43
CA LEU A 36 -14.60 12.65 -3.77
C LEU A 36 -15.96 12.51 -3.06
N VAL A 37 -15.97 12.64 -1.73
CA VAL A 37 -17.13 12.42 -0.86
C VAL A 37 -17.39 13.64 0.01
N GLY A 38 -18.62 14.15 0.01
CA GLY A 38 -18.99 15.35 0.78
C GLY A 38 -19.13 15.09 2.27
N TYR A 39 -19.81 14.01 2.63
CA TYR A 39 -19.99 13.56 4.01
C TYR A 39 -19.99 12.04 4.07
N SER A 40 -19.24 11.46 5.00
CA SER A 40 -19.15 10.02 5.21
C SER A 40 -19.31 9.70 6.69
N LYS A 41 -20.32 8.90 7.03
CA LYS A 41 -20.40 8.25 8.35
C LYS A 41 -19.72 6.88 8.39
N VAL A 42 -19.20 6.46 7.25
CA VAL A 42 -18.58 5.16 7.06
C VAL A 42 -17.08 5.33 6.79
N ARG A 43 -16.34 4.24 6.96
CA ARG A 43 -14.88 4.26 6.87
C ARG A 43 -14.30 3.51 5.66
N GLU A 44 -15.14 2.88 4.85
CA GLU A 44 -14.67 2.05 3.71
C GLU A 44 -14.79 2.81 2.39
N ILE A 45 -13.85 3.73 2.20
CA ILE A 45 -13.56 4.34 0.90
C ILE A 45 -12.15 3.86 0.55
N ILE A 46 -12.08 2.90 -0.36
CA ILE A 46 -10.91 2.06 -0.60
C ILE A 46 -10.39 2.35 -2.01
N ASP A 47 -9.08 2.55 -2.15
CA ASP A 47 -8.40 2.74 -3.44
C ASP A 47 -9.16 3.71 -4.36
N SER A 48 -9.60 4.82 -3.80
CA SER A 48 -10.45 5.78 -4.51
C SER A 48 -9.89 7.18 -4.39
N PHE A 49 -9.90 7.91 -5.49
CA PHE A 49 -9.07 9.10 -5.66
C PHE A 49 -9.86 10.32 -6.12
N TRP A 50 -9.39 11.53 -5.82
CA TRP A 50 -9.86 12.70 -6.53
C TRP A 50 -8.70 13.59 -6.96
N ASP A 51 -8.94 14.29 -8.05
CA ASP A 51 -7.99 15.28 -8.55
C ASP A 51 -8.16 16.61 -7.80
N ILE A 52 -7.13 17.02 -7.06
CA ILE A 52 -7.19 18.22 -6.20
C ILE A 52 -7.24 19.53 -7.01
N GLU A 53 -6.76 19.52 -8.26
CA GLU A 53 -6.59 20.71 -9.09
C GLU A 53 -7.89 20.98 -9.85
N THR A 54 -8.43 19.97 -10.53
CA THR A 54 -9.66 20.08 -11.33
C THR A 54 -10.92 20.13 -10.46
N SER A 55 -10.91 19.45 -9.31
CA SER A 55 -12.04 19.54 -8.35
C SER A 55 -12.12 20.90 -7.64
N GLY A 56 -11.01 21.63 -7.56
CA GLY A 56 -10.86 22.82 -6.71
C GLY A 56 -10.97 22.49 -5.22
N ARG A 57 -10.68 21.25 -4.80
CA ARG A 57 -10.78 20.76 -3.42
C ARG A 57 -9.49 20.09 -2.98
N THR A 58 -8.96 20.55 -1.85
CA THR A 58 -7.82 19.90 -1.17
C THR A 58 -8.25 18.89 -0.10
N THR A 59 -9.56 18.76 0.17
CA THR A 59 -10.10 17.87 1.20
C THR A 59 -11.30 17.08 0.69
N SER A 60 -11.54 15.93 1.31
CA SER A 60 -12.67 15.04 1.08
C SER A 60 -12.95 14.29 2.39
N ASP A 61 -14.18 13.83 2.62
CA ASP A 61 -14.51 13.00 3.80
C ASP A 61 -14.13 11.51 3.59
N GLY A 62 -13.29 11.25 2.59
CA GLY A 62 -12.61 9.99 2.30
C GLY A 62 -12.05 9.91 0.88
N GLY A 63 -11.30 8.85 0.63
CA GLY A 63 -10.43 8.69 -0.55
C GLY A 63 -9.08 9.40 -0.39
N THR A 64 -8.31 9.42 -1.46
CA THR A 64 -6.99 10.10 -1.51
C THR A 64 -6.98 11.19 -2.58
N GLY A 65 -6.57 12.40 -2.21
CA GLY A 65 -6.47 13.54 -3.13
C GLY A 65 -5.10 13.57 -3.78
N LEU A 66 -5.06 13.59 -5.11
CA LEU A 66 -3.83 13.56 -5.90
C LEU A 66 -3.80 14.72 -6.92
N PRO A 67 -2.62 15.26 -7.27
CA PRO A 67 -2.46 16.18 -8.40
C PRO A 67 -2.87 15.55 -9.74
N THR A 68 -3.17 16.37 -10.76
CA THR A 68 -3.54 15.88 -12.10
C THR A 68 -2.49 14.92 -12.67
N ALA A 69 -1.21 15.26 -12.51
CA ALA A 69 -0.11 14.45 -13.04
C ALA A 69 -0.09 13.02 -12.44
N GLU A 70 -0.37 12.88 -11.15
CA GLU A 70 -0.43 11.56 -10.49
C GLU A 70 -1.72 10.83 -10.87
N MET A 71 -2.83 11.55 -11.02
CA MET A 71 -4.10 11.01 -11.52
C MET A 71 -4.05 10.55 -12.99
N GLN A 72 -2.99 10.92 -13.73
CA GLN A 72 -2.72 10.51 -15.11
C GLN A 72 -1.52 9.54 -15.21
N THR A 73 -1.04 9.01 -14.08
CA THR A 73 0.05 8.04 -14.01
C THR A 73 -0.52 6.64 -13.76
N ALA A 74 -0.19 5.64 -14.59
CA ALA A 74 -0.72 4.27 -14.44
C ALA A 74 -0.39 3.65 -13.08
N ALA A 75 0.81 3.91 -12.57
CA ALA A 75 1.30 3.33 -11.31
C ALA A 75 0.43 3.68 -10.10
N THR A 76 -0.23 4.85 -10.13
CA THR A 76 -1.22 5.27 -9.12
C THR A 76 -2.37 4.29 -8.99
N PHE A 77 -2.73 3.63 -10.10
CA PHE A 77 -3.92 2.78 -10.20
C PHE A 77 -3.59 1.29 -10.27
N PHE A 78 -2.35 0.88 -10.01
CA PHE A 78 -2.02 -0.56 -9.97
C PHE A 78 -2.78 -1.32 -8.87
N VAL A 79 -3.24 -0.63 -7.83
CA VAL A 79 -4.19 -1.18 -6.84
C VAL A 79 -5.51 -1.65 -7.47
N TRP A 80 -5.89 -1.14 -8.65
CA TRP A 80 -7.09 -1.56 -9.39
C TRP A 80 -6.84 -2.72 -10.35
N ALA A 81 -5.58 -3.12 -10.52
CA ALA A 81 -5.17 -4.09 -11.54
C ALA A 81 -5.38 -5.56 -11.13
N CYS A 82 -6.01 -5.80 -9.98
CA CYS A 82 -6.28 -7.15 -9.51
C CYS A 82 -7.42 -7.79 -10.32
N GLY A 83 -7.07 -8.77 -11.14
CA GLY A 83 -8.01 -9.51 -11.99
C GLY A 83 -7.93 -9.12 -13.47
N GLU A 84 -9.00 -9.36 -14.21
CA GLU A 84 -9.08 -8.96 -15.62
C GLU A 84 -9.09 -7.43 -15.72
N PRO A 85 -8.26 -6.82 -16.59
CA PRO A 85 -8.14 -5.38 -16.65
C PRO A 85 -9.43 -4.75 -17.17
N VAL A 86 -10.05 -3.90 -16.35
CA VAL A 86 -11.25 -3.13 -16.71
C VAL A 86 -10.96 -1.65 -16.98
N TRP A 87 -9.78 -1.17 -16.59
CA TRP A 87 -9.32 0.20 -16.76
C TRP A 87 -8.19 0.27 -17.78
N THR A 88 -8.20 1.30 -18.60
CA THR A 88 -7.12 1.70 -19.51
C THR A 88 -6.67 3.11 -19.18
N ILE A 89 -5.42 3.46 -19.44
CA ILE A 89 -4.91 4.82 -19.24
C ILE A 89 -3.99 5.26 -20.37
N ASP A 90 -4.18 6.50 -20.84
CA ASP A 90 -3.27 7.18 -21.75
C ASP A 90 -2.27 7.97 -20.90
N GLU A 91 -1.12 7.35 -20.63
CA GLU A 91 -0.11 7.81 -19.67
C GLU A 91 0.26 9.29 -19.88
N GLY A 92 0.02 10.10 -18.85
CA GLY A 92 0.32 11.54 -18.83
C GLY A 92 -0.61 12.41 -19.68
N ASN A 93 -1.65 11.84 -20.31
CA ASN A 93 -2.55 12.56 -21.21
C ASN A 93 -4.01 12.54 -20.73
N ASP A 94 -4.48 11.42 -20.16
CA ASP A 94 -5.87 11.28 -19.69
C ASP A 94 -5.94 10.46 -18.38
N TYR A 95 -7.08 10.57 -17.71
CA TYR A 95 -7.41 9.78 -16.53
C TYR A 95 -7.76 8.33 -16.93
N PRO A 96 -7.78 7.38 -15.97
CA PRO A 96 -8.29 6.03 -16.23
C PRO A 96 -9.67 6.03 -16.89
N ARG A 97 -9.82 5.26 -17.97
CA ARG A 97 -11.08 5.04 -18.70
C ARG A 97 -11.49 3.59 -18.60
N LEU A 98 -12.78 3.31 -18.62
CA LEU A 98 -13.23 1.93 -18.72
C LEU A 98 -12.90 1.39 -20.12
N TRP A 99 -12.42 0.16 -20.20
CA TRP A 99 -11.93 -0.43 -21.46
C TRP A 99 -12.94 -0.37 -22.61
N TRP A 100 -14.25 -0.43 -22.31
CA TRP A 100 -15.32 -0.39 -23.30
C TRP A 100 -15.55 1.01 -23.90
N GLU A 101 -14.98 2.07 -23.32
CA GLU A 101 -15.05 3.42 -23.88
C GLU A 101 -14.22 3.57 -25.16
N ASN A 102 -13.30 2.62 -25.44
CA ASN A 102 -12.39 2.65 -26.60
C ASN A 102 -11.61 3.98 -26.73
N ALA A 103 -11.28 4.60 -25.60
CA ALA A 103 -10.37 5.74 -25.56
C ALA A 103 -8.92 5.30 -25.81
N PRO A 104 -8.01 6.21 -26.23
CA PRO A 104 -6.57 5.92 -26.24
C PRO A 104 -6.08 5.45 -24.87
N GLY A 105 -5.05 4.60 -24.86
CA GLY A 105 -4.42 4.11 -23.64
C GLY A 105 -4.21 2.61 -23.64
N GLU A 106 -3.45 2.15 -22.65
CA GLU A 106 -3.14 0.73 -22.44
C GLU A 106 -3.86 0.20 -21.18
N PRO A 107 -4.17 -1.11 -21.11
CA PRO A 107 -4.73 -1.72 -19.91
C PRO A 107 -3.84 -1.48 -18.68
N ILE A 108 -4.44 -1.12 -17.56
CA ILE A 108 -3.74 -1.02 -16.28
C ILE A 108 -3.59 -2.45 -15.74
N THR A 109 -2.35 -2.95 -15.68
CA THR A 109 -2.02 -4.30 -15.22
C THR A 109 -1.01 -4.26 -14.08
N THR A 110 -0.99 -5.30 -13.24
CA THR A 110 0.01 -5.45 -12.19
C THR A 110 1.43 -5.50 -12.79
N PRO A 111 2.43 -4.86 -12.17
CA PRO A 111 3.81 -5.00 -12.61
C PRO A 111 4.30 -6.45 -12.55
N SER A 112 5.22 -6.81 -13.44
CA SER A 112 5.85 -8.12 -13.45
C SER A 112 7.07 -8.18 -12.53
N TYR A 113 7.26 -9.33 -11.86
CA TYR A 113 8.49 -9.68 -11.16
C TYR A 113 9.51 -10.34 -12.10
N GLY A 114 10.59 -10.92 -11.57
CA GLY A 114 11.62 -11.60 -12.36
C GLY A 114 11.24 -12.98 -12.92
N GLY A 115 10.01 -13.44 -12.68
CA GLY A 115 9.50 -14.76 -13.04
C GLY A 115 8.64 -15.36 -11.93
N GLY A 116 8.11 -16.55 -12.19
CA GLY A 116 7.17 -17.24 -11.30
C GLY A 116 5.72 -16.79 -11.45
N SER A 117 4.82 -17.55 -10.86
CA SER A 117 3.37 -17.28 -10.82
C SER A 117 2.90 -16.80 -9.44
N GLY A 118 3.78 -16.85 -8.43
CA GLY A 118 3.44 -16.54 -7.05
C GLY A 118 2.77 -17.70 -6.32
N ASP A 119 2.69 -18.88 -6.93
CA ASP A 119 2.20 -20.11 -6.34
C ASP A 119 3.25 -20.75 -5.41
N PRO A 120 2.86 -21.61 -4.44
CA PRO A 120 3.80 -22.20 -3.48
C PRO A 120 5.01 -22.93 -4.09
N ASN A 121 4.81 -23.55 -5.26
CA ASN A 121 5.86 -24.30 -5.97
C ASN A 121 6.53 -23.49 -7.09
N ASP A 122 6.08 -22.26 -7.32
CA ASP A 122 6.55 -21.37 -8.38
C ASP A 122 6.47 -19.90 -7.90
N PRO A 123 7.22 -19.55 -6.83
CA PRO A 123 7.15 -18.24 -6.22
C PRO A 123 7.64 -17.14 -7.16
N TYR A 124 7.16 -15.92 -6.96
CA TYR A 124 7.68 -14.76 -7.64
C TYR A 124 9.14 -14.51 -7.28
N LEU A 125 9.94 -14.24 -8.30
CA LEU A 125 11.38 -14.02 -8.16
C LEU A 125 11.72 -12.54 -8.05
N ILE A 126 12.39 -12.16 -6.96
CA ILE A 126 12.73 -10.77 -6.64
C ILE A 126 14.23 -10.54 -6.80
N TYR A 127 14.58 -9.66 -7.74
CA TYR A 127 15.96 -9.28 -8.08
C TYR A 127 16.30 -7.84 -7.74
N THR A 128 15.31 -6.94 -7.64
CA THR A 128 15.55 -5.50 -7.45
C THR A 128 14.73 -4.91 -6.32
N ALA A 129 15.17 -3.74 -5.87
CA ALA A 129 14.53 -2.93 -4.85
C ALA A 129 13.10 -2.54 -5.25
N GLU A 130 12.89 -2.19 -6.51
CA GLU A 130 11.58 -1.83 -7.08
C GLU A 130 10.63 -3.02 -7.11
N GLN A 131 11.13 -4.22 -7.42
CA GLN A 131 10.34 -5.44 -7.37
C GLN A 131 9.91 -5.76 -5.94
N LEU A 132 10.81 -5.62 -4.96
CA LEU A 132 10.45 -5.78 -3.54
C LEU A 132 9.41 -4.74 -3.11
N ASN A 133 9.61 -3.48 -3.46
CA ASN A 133 8.68 -2.38 -3.15
C ASN A 133 7.29 -2.59 -3.78
N THR A 134 7.21 -3.24 -4.93
CA THR A 134 5.95 -3.53 -5.62
C THR A 134 5.06 -4.48 -4.81
N ILE A 135 5.63 -5.34 -3.95
CA ILE A 135 4.83 -6.30 -3.16
C ILE A 135 3.83 -5.57 -2.25
N GLY A 136 4.28 -4.52 -1.55
CA GLY A 136 3.42 -3.73 -0.66
C GLY A 136 2.42 -2.83 -1.42
N LEU A 137 2.67 -2.57 -2.71
CA LEU A 137 1.80 -1.75 -3.55
C LEU A 137 0.57 -2.52 -4.06
N ILE A 138 0.66 -3.85 -4.21
CA ILE A 138 -0.37 -4.64 -4.90
C ILE A 138 -1.10 -5.56 -3.90
N PRO A 139 -2.32 -5.21 -3.46
CA PRO A 139 -3.02 -5.95 -2.41
C PRO A 139 -3.27 -7.44 -2.74
N CYS A 140 -3.57 -7.76 -4.01
CA CYS A 140 -3.77 -9.13 -4.45
C CYS A 140 -2.48 -9.95 -4.62
N HIS A 141 -1.31 -9.36 -4.32
CA HIS A 141 -0.04 -10.08 -4.26
C HIS A 141 0.33 -10.48 -2.82
N LEU A 142 -0.40 -10.01 -1.80
CA LEU A 142 -0.09 -10.26 -0.39
C LEU A 142 -0.39 -11.71 0.06
N ASP A 143 -1.06 -12.50 -0.78
CA ASP A 143 -1.26 -13.96 -0.60
C ASP A 143 -0.26 -14.81 -1.39
N LYS A 144 0.65 -14.18 -2.14
CA LYS A 144 1.59 -14.86 -3.03
C LYS A 144 2.90 -15.20 -2.34
N HIS A 145 3.63 -16.12 -2.95
CA HIS A 145 4.93 -16.58 -2.47
C HIS A 145 6.05 -15.87 -3.23
N PHE A 146 7.10 -15.47 -2.50
CA PHE A 146 8.20 -14.68 -3.00
C PHE A 146 9.53 -15.28 -2.60
N LYS A 147 10.51 -15.15 -3.50
CA LYS A 147 11.87 -15.62 -3.29
C LYS A 147 12.87 -14.57 -3.72
N LEU A 148 13.80 -14.21 -2.84
CA LEU A 148 14.92 -13.35 -3.22
C LEU A 148 15.89 -14.14 -4.12
N MET A 149 16.35 -13.46 -5.16
CA MET A 149 17.32 -13.97 -6.13
C MET A 149 18.58 -13.11 -6.21
N ALA A 150 18.64 -12.06 -5.39
CA ALA A 150 19.78 -11.16 -5.23
C ALA A 150 19.70 -10.47 -3.87
N ASN A 151 20.85 -9.95 -3.41
CA ASN A 151 20.84 -9.00 -2.29
C ASN A 151 20.16 -7.71 -2.76
N ILE A 152 19.28 -7.16 -1.93
CA ILE A 152 18.48 -5.99 -2.25
C ILE A 152 18.92 -4.81 -1.41
N ASP A 153 19.26 -3.70 -2.06
CA ASP A 153 19.56 -2.44 -1.38
C ASP A 153 18.38 -1.47 -1.51
N LEU A 154 17.81 -1.03 -0.39
CA LEU A 154 16.66 -0.15 -0.32
C LEU A 154 17.00 1.33 -0.10
N ALA A 155 18.29 1.70 -0.17
CA ALA A 155 18.74 3.08 0.10
C ALA A 155 18.11 4.16 -0.81
N SER A 156 17.54 3.78 -1.97
CA SER A 156 16.81 4.70 -2.85
C SER A 156 15.43 5.09 -2.35
N PHE A 157 14.86 4.35 -1.40
CA PHE A 157 13.57 4.67 -0.78
C PHE A 157 13.78 5.43 0.52
N THR A 158 13.19 6.62 0.62
CA THR A 158 13.35 7.52 1.76
C THR A 158 12.01 7.90 2.37
N GLY A 159 12.01 8.29 3.65
CA GLY A 159 10.78 8.72 4.34
C GLY A 159 9.71 7.64 4.36
N THR A 160 8.67 7.81 3.54
CA THR A 160 7.56 6.85 3.40
C THR A 160 7.41 6.33 1.96
N GLU A 161 8.46 6.41 1.13
CA GLU A 161 8.42 6.00 -0.29
C GLU A 161 8.36 4.48 -0.48
N PHE A 162 8.79 3.70 0.51
CA PHE A 162 8.63 2.24 0.48
C PHE A 162 7.20 1.85 0.86
N ASN A 163 6.54 1.06 0.03
CA ASN A 163 5.25 0.48 0.30
C ASN A 163 5.41 -0.69 1.28
N ILE A 164 5.02 -0.46 2.53
CA ILE A 164 5.07 -1.47 3.59
C ILE A 164 4.28 -2.72 3.19
N ILE A 165 4.89 -3.90 3.37
CA ILE A 165 4.29 -5.15 2.92
C ILE A 165 3.28 -5.65 3.97
N GLY A 166 2.01 -5.67 3.58
CA GLY A 166 0.92 -6.08 4.46
C GLY A 166 0.60 -5.02 5.53
N TYR A 167 -0.66 -4.67 5.66
CA TYR A 167 -1.08 -3.55 6.50
C TYR A 167 -2.46 -3.74 7.12
N TYR A 168 -2.66 -3.06 8.24
CA TYR A 168 -3.90 -3.03 9.00
C TYR A 168 -4.65 -1.73 8.69
N ILE A 169 -5.88 -1.83 8.21
CA ILE A 169 -6.74 -0.68 7.88
C ILE A 169 -7.82 -0.46 8.96
N ALA A 170 -8.17 -1.53 9.71
CA ALA A 170 -9.19 -1.67 10.77
C ALA A 170 -10.50 -2.39 10.38
N TRP A 171 -11.19 -2.90 11.41
CA TRP A 171 -12.59 -3.37 11.45
C TRP A 171 -13.07 -4.45 10.49
N ASN A 172 -12.25 -4.98 9.56
CA ASN A 172 -12.33 -6.32 8.90
C ASN A 172 -11.60 -6.36 7.55
N ASP A 173 -11.15 -5.22 7.01
CA ASP A 173 -10.50 -5.15 5.70
C ASP A 173 -8.96 -5.15 5.77
N ASN A 174 -8.41 -5.83 6.77
CA ASN A 174 -6.97 -5.94 6.91
C ASN A 174 -6.39 -6.70 5.71
N LYS A 175 -5.21 -6.27 5.25
CA LYS A 175 -4.47 -6.91 4.18
C LYS A 175 -3.16 -7.46 4.75
N PRO A 176 -3.18 -8.49 5.61
CA PRO A 176 -1.95 -9.11 6.06
C PRO A 176 -1.20 -9.74 4.89
N PHE A 177 0.12 -9.80 5.00
CA PHE A 177 0.91 -10.73 4.20
C PHE A 177 0.65 -12.16 4.70
N THR A 178 0.04 -12.98 3.86
CA THR A 178 -0.38 -14.36 4.15
C THR A 178 0.45 -15.41 3.41
N GLY A 179 1.24 -14.98 2.42
CA GLY A 179 2.12 -15.85 1.63
C GLY A 179 3.39 -16.27 2.37
N VAL A 180 4.39 -16.69 1.58
CA VAL A 180 5.74 -17.03 2.08
C VAL A 180 6.73 -16.06 1.47
N PHE A 181 7.54 -15.41 2.30
CA PHE A 181 8.68 -14.64 1.85
C PHE A 181 9.98 -15.35 2.23
N ASP A 182 10.71 -15.80 1.22
CA ASP A 182 11.94 -16.59 1.37
C ASP A 182 13.16 -15.77 0.94
N GLY A 183 14.05 -15.46 1.89
CA GLY A 183 15.26 -14.70 1.64
C GLY A 183 16.36 -15.50 0.93
N SER A 184 16.32 -16.84 0.97
CA SER A 184 17.15 -17.73 0.14
C SER A 184 18.63 -17.35 0.07
N ASP A 185 19.28 -17.22 1.24
CA ASP A 185 20.68 -16.82 1.42
C ASP A 185 21.03 -15.37 1.00
N HIS A 186 20.03 -14.51 0.75
CA HIS A 186 20.24 -13.11 0.39
C HIS A 186 19.88 -12.16 1.54
N THR A 187 20.45 -10.95 1.46
CA THR A 187 20.18 -9.88 2.41
C THR A 187 19.34 -8.77 1.80
N ILE A 188 18.65 -8.04 2.67
CA ILE A 188 18.03 -6.75 2.36
C ILE A 188 18.77 -5.70 3.20
N SER A 189 19.25 -4.62 2.58
CA SER A 189 20.01 -3.57 3.28
C SER A 189 19.33 -2.22 3.20
N ASN A 190 19.63 -1.36 4.18
CA ASN A 190 19.28 0.06 4.18
C ASN A 190 17.78 0.34 4.09
N PHE A 191 16.95 -0.57 4.62
CA PHE A 191 15.52 -0.29 4.77
C PHE A 191 15.35 0.90 5.72
N SER A 192 14.83 2.02 5.23
CA SER A 192 14.58 3.22 6.02
C SER A 192 13.12 3.60 5.93
N TYR A 193 12.47 3.83 7.08
CA TYR A 193 11.10 4.30 7.13
C TYR A 193 10.91 5.30 8.25
N THR A 194 10.54 6.55 7.91
CA THR A 194 10.33 7.63 8.87
C THR A 194 8.94 8.22 8.70
N THR A 195 8.12 8.12 9.75
CA THR A 195 6.72 8.55 9.77
C THR A 195 6.35 9.10 11.16
N THR A 196 5.17 9.72 11.28
CA THR A 196 4.68 10.28 12.54
C THR A 196 3.35 9.64 12.95
N GLY A 197 3.39 8.71 13.91
CA GLY A 197 2.18 8.17 14.53
C GLY A 197 1.47 7.08 13.72
N THR A 198 2.16 6.41 12.79
CA THR A 198 1.64 5.26 12.04
C THR A 198 1.95 3.97 12.80
N ASN A 199 0.98 3.05 12.87
CA ASN A 199 1.12 1.77 13.57
C ASN A 199 1.58 0.66 12.64
N TYR A 200 2.06 -0.45 13.20
CA TYR A 200 2.39 -1.68 12.47
C TYR A 200 3.46 -1.44 11.42
N ILE A 201 4.62 -0.95 11.87
CA ILE A 201 5.72 -0.58 10.97
C ILE A 201 6.85 -1.60 11.08
N GLY A 202 7.32 -2.01 9.91
CA GLY A 202 8.49 -2.84 9.62
C GLY A 202 8.53 -3.02 8.11
N LEU A 203 9.55 -3.69 7.56
CA LEU A 203 9.53 -4.05 6.13
C LEU A 203 8.20 -4.73 5.75
N PHE A 204 7.71 -5.56 6.67
CA PHE A 204 6.34 -6.05 6.72
C PHE A 204 5.58 -5.39 7.87
N GLY A 205 4.40 -4.82 7.59
CA GLY A 205 3.60 -4.17 8.62
C GLY A 205 2.78 -5.17 9.43
N TYR A 206 2.04 -6.03 8.72
CA TYR A 206 1.17 -7.04 9.31
C TYR A 206 1.31 -8.39 8.60
N VAL A 207 1.64 -9.44 9.36
CA VAL A 207 1.96 -10.77 8.84
C VAL A 207 1.15 -11.84 9.56
N THR A 208 0.51 -12.71 8.78
CA THR A 208 -0.08 -13.98 9.25
C THR A 208 0.48 -15.19 8.48
N GLY A 209 1.33 -14.95 7.47
CA GLY A 209 2.06 -15.96 6.70
C GLY A 209 3.42 -16.31 7.29
N GLU A 210 4.37 -16.65 6.41
CA GLU A 210 5.73 -17.08 6.78
C GLU A 210 6.79 -16.13 6.20
N ILE A 211 7.75 -15.73 7.04
CA ILE A 211 8.98 -15.07 6.61
C ILE A 211 10.15 -15.95 7.05
N LYS A 212 11.05 -16.29 6.12
CA LYS A 212 12.19 -17.13 6.43
C LYS A 212 13.47 -16.72 5.72
N GLU A 213 14.60 -17.02 6.36
CA GLU A 213 15.94 -16.90 5.78
C GLU A 213 16.29 -15.47 5.31
N VAL A 214 15.79 -14.46 6.03
CA VAL A 214 16.02 -13.04 5.72
C VAL A 214 17.09 -12.46 6.64
N GLY A 215 18.18 -11.94 6.06
CA GLY A 215 19.11 -11.05 6.74
C GLY A 215 18.82 -9.59 6.43
N LEU A 216 18.45 -8.80 7.45
CA LEU A 216 18.19 -7.37 7.32
C LEU A 216 19.38 -6.56 7.85
N ILE A 217 20.03 -5.79 6.98
CA ILE A 217 21.29 -5.09 7.28
C ILE A 217 21.05 -3.58 7.33
N ASP A 218 21.48 -2.94 8.41
CA ASP A 218 21.35 -1.51 8.70
C ASP A 218 19.92 -0.96 8.52
N PRO A 219 18.85 -1.62 9.02
CA PRO A 219 17.52 -1.04 8.94
C PRO A 219 17.34 0.13 9.93
N ASN A 220 16.67 1.19 9.49
CA ASN A 220 16.34 2.35 10.32
C ASN A 220 14.85 2.67 10.25
N VAL A 221 14.12 2.35 11.32
CA VAL A 221 12.68 2.60 11.44
C VAL A 221 12.44 3.65 12.52
N ASP A 222 11.84 4.77 12.15
CA ASP A 222 11.36 5.80 13.07
C ASP A 222 9.87 6.05 12.85
N ALA A 223 9.04 5.43 13.68
CA ALA A 223 7.59 5.59 13.61
C ALA A 223 7.07 6.79 14.45
N GLY A 224 7.98 7.53 15.08
CA GLY A 224 7.66 8.67 15.94
C GLY A 224 6.92 8.28 17.23
N THR A 225 6.17 9.24 17.79
CA THR A 225 5.45 9.08 19.05
C THR A 225 4.00 8.63 18.84
N GLY A 226 3.47 7.81 19.75
CA GLY A 226 2.06 7.38 19.73
C GLY A 226 1.77 6.16 18.83
N CYS A 227 2.79 5.57 18.21
CA CYS A 227 2.68 4.39 17.37
C CYS A 227 2.77 3.06 18.15
N TYR A 228 2.03 2.07 17.68
CA TYR A 228 2.02 0.69 18.19
C TYR A 228 2.73 -0.26 17.22
N CYS A 229 3.34 -1.31 17.76
CA CYS A 229 3.88 -2.46 17.00
C CYS A 229 4.91 -2.05 15.93
N VAL A 230 6.14 -1.75 16.37
CA VAL A 230 7.23 -1.31 15.50
C VAL A 230 8.37 -2.34 15.57
N GLY A 231 8.71 -2.92 14.43
CA GLY A 231 9.88 -3.77 14.26
C GLY A 231 10.68 -3.35 13.03
N SER A 232 11.92 -3.82 12.90
CA SER A 232 12.67 -3.59 11.66
C SER A 232 12.12 -4.46 10.51
N LEU A 233 11.85 -5.74 10.78
CA LEU A 233 11.34 -6.70 9.80
C LEU A 233 9.82 -6.80 9.84
N VAL A 234 9.21 -6.96 11.03
CA VAL A 234 7.77 -7.13 11.19
C VAL A 234 7.19 -6.16 12.24
N GLY A 235 6.20 -5.36 11.87
CA GLY A 235 5.44 -4.57 12.85
C GLY A 235 4.64 -5.49 13.78
N TRP A 236 3.73 -6.27 13.20
CA TRP A 236 2.85 -7.20 13.91
C TRP A 236 2.79 -8.57 13.24
N LEU A 237 3.18 -9.61 13.97
CA LEU A 237 3.05 -11.01 13.61
C LEU A 237 1.85 -11.61 14.38
N CYS A 238 0.83 -12.07 13.66
CA CYS A 238 -0.39 -12.67 14.23
C CYS A 238 -0.65 -14.02 13.59
N GLY A 239 -0.40 -15.12 14.31
CA GLY A 239 -0.56 -16.48 13.79
C GLY A 239 0.43 -16.89 12.68
N GLY A 240 1.39 -16.03 12.34
CA GLY A 240 2.44 -16.28 11.34
C GLY A 240 3.76 -16.80 11.94
N THR A 241 4.77 -16.99 11.09
CA THR A 241 6.10 -17.45 11.50
C THR A 241 7.24 -16.58 10.97
N ILE A 242 8.28 -16.41 11.79
CA ILE A 242 9.57 -15.82 11.41
C ILE A 242 10.65 -16.84 11.75
N THR A 243 11.36 -17.36 10.74
CA THR A 243 12.31 -18.48 10.92
C THR A 243 13.65 -18.18 10.27
N ASN A 244 14.76 -18.38 11.00
CA ASN A 244 16.12 -18.16 10.49
C ASN A 244 16.35 -16.73 9.95
N CYS A 245 15.74 -15.73 10.59
CA CYS A 245 15.91 -14.32 10.23
C CYS A 245 16.77 -13.59 11.25
N TYR A 246 17.45 -12.54 10.81
CA TYR A 246 18.20 -11.65 11.70
C TYR A 246 18.16 -10.20 11.22
N ALA A 247 18.40 -9.28 12.15
CA ALA A 247 18.71 -7.89 11.86
C ALA A 247 20.09 -7.56 12.42
N GLU A 248 20.89 -6.82 11.66
CA GLU A 248 22.21 -6.33 12.05
C GLU A 248 22.27 -4.83 11.80
N GLY A 249 22.79 -4.05 12.75
CA GLY A 249 22.89 -2.59 12.61
C GLY A 249 21.56 -1.84 12.75
N ASP A 250 20.53 -2.47 13.33
CA ASP A 250 19.18 -1.92 13.41
C ASP A 250 19.06 -0.72 14.35
N SER A 251 18.23 0.25 13.93
CA SER A 251 17.76 1.37 14.74
C SER A 251 16.24 1.43 14.64
N VAL A 252 15.55 1.12 15.73
CA VAL A 252 14.08 1.08 15.76
C VAL A 252 13.54 2.01 16.85
N THR A 253 12.75 3.01 16.45
CA THR A 253 12.11 3.98 17.32
C THR A 253 10.59 3.90 17.19
N GLY A 254 9.91 3.79 18.33
CA GLY A 254 8.44 3.77 18.45
C GLY A 254 7.97 3.97 19.90
N ALA A 255 6.66 3.92 20.15
CA ALA A 255 6.10 4.34 21.45
C ALA A 255 5.69 3.21 22.41
N PHE A 256 5.07 2.12 21.93
CA PHE A 256 4.49 1.09 22.81
C PHE A 256 5.18 -0.28 22.73
N TYR A 257 5.10 -0.95 21.59
CA TYR A 257 5.69 -2.27 21.38
C TYR A 257 6.78 -2.14 20.32
N VAL A 258 8.04 -2.15 20.75
CA VAL A 258 9.20 -1.94 19.88
C VAL A 258 10.15 -3.12 20.02
N GLY A 259 10.51 -3.75 18.91
CA GLY A 259 11.47 -4.85 18.90
C GLY A 259 12.44 -4.74 17.74
N GLY A 260 13.68 -5.22 17.95
CA GLY A 260 14.73 -5.14 16.92
C GLY A 260 14.42 -5.93 15.65
N LEU A 261 13.57 -6.97 15.73
CA LEU A 261 13.10 -7.75 14.57
C LEU A 261 11.59 -7.65 14.38
N ALA A 262 10.82 -7.94 15.43
CA ALA A 262 9.36 -7.88 15.43
C ALA A 262 8.84 -6.99 16.58
N GLY A 263 7.85 -6.13 16.30
CA GLY A 263 7.22 -5.29 17.32
C GLY A 263 6.30 -6.07 18.26
N VAL A 264 5.40 -6.87 17.70
CA VAL A 264 4.49 -7.78 18.43
C VAL A 264 4.46 -9.14 17.76
N ASN A 265 4.39 -10.19 18.59
CA ASN A 265 4.11 -11.56 18.20
C ASN A 265 2.93 -12.09 19.03
N GLU A 266 1.88 -12.52 18.35
CA GLU A 266 0.67 -13.11 18.95
C GLU A 266 0.19 -14.35 18.16
N GLU A 267 -0.58 -15.19 18.85
CA GLU A 267 -1.25 -16.37 18.27
C GLU A 267 -2.48 -16.00 17.44
#